data_AF-A0A7Y4YH84-F1
#
_entry.id   AF-A0A7Y4YH84-F1
#
_cell.length_a   1.000
_cell.length_b   1.000
_cell.length_c   1.000
_cell.angle_alpha   90.00
_cell.angle_beta   90.00
_cell.angle_gamma   90.00
#
_symmetry.space_group_name_H-M   'P 1'
#
loop_
_entity.id
_entity.type
_entity.pdbx_description
1 polymer ?
#
loop_
_entity_poly.entity_id
_entity_poly.type
_entity_poly.pdbx_seq_one_letter_code
_entity_poly.pdbx_strand_id
1 'polypeptide(L)'
;TNMAGRGTDIKLLPAVAKAGGLHVLATERHEAGRIDRQLYGRSGRQGDPGSFETLVSLEDDLMVTSRRLLWRWMADACVRRGKPLHGKFAGFLVRQAQLSAEALHVRIRKDLLQHEDQLETSLAFSGRLE
;
A
#
# COMPACT_ATOMS: atom_id res chain seq x y z
N THR A 1 -1.14 11.20 -3.72
CA THR A 1 0.28 11.50 -4.10
C THR A 1 1.21 10.67 -3.25
N ASN A 2 1.96 9.75 -3.86
CA ASN A 2 2.52 8.62 -3.10
C ASN A 2 3.77 8.94 -2.26
N MET A 3 4.69 9.79 -2.75
CA MET A 3 5.99 9.96 -2.09
C MET A 3 6.54 11.40 -2.17
N ALA A 4 5.69 12.41 -1.96
CA ALA A 4 6.18 13.77 -1.79
C ALA A 4 7.03 13.88 -0.50
N GLY A 5 8.14 14.63 -0.54
CA GLY A 5 9.00 14.83 0.63
C GLY A 5 9.74 13.56 1.09
N ARG A 6 10.01 12.59 0.20
CA ARG A 6 10.81 11.41 0.53
C ARG A 6 12.25 11.81 0.88
N GLY A 7 12.74 11.28 2.00
CA GLY A 7 14.09 11.56 2.51
C GLY A 7 14.17 12.80 3.42
N THR A 8 13.14 13.64 3.44
CA THR A 8 13.05 14.78 4.35
C THR A 8 12.45 14.37 5.69
N ASP A 9 13.09 14.81 6.76
CA ASP A 9 12.64 14.57 8.12
C ASP A 9 11.63 15.63 8.59
N ILE A 10 10.60 15.20 9.33
CA ILE A 10 9.59 16.09 9.90
C ILE A 10 9.92 16.25 11.38
N LYS A 11 10.72 17.29 11.69
CA LYS A 11 11.10 17.60 13.08
C LYS A 11 9.94 18.27 13.81
N LEU A 12 9.64 17.79 15.01
CA LEU A 12 8.59 18.37 15.84
C LEU A 12 9.12 19.51 16.69
N LEU A 13 8.31 20.56 16.81
CA LEU A 13 8.52 21.61 17.80
C LEU A 13 8.02 21.10 19.17
N PRO A 14 8.58 21.58 20.30
CA PRO A 14 8.19 21.12 21.64
C PRO A 14 6.70 21.28 21.95
N ALA A 15 6.05 22.33 21.42
CA ALA A 15 4.61 22.53 21.57
C ALA A 15 3.77 21.45 20.87
N VAL A 16 4.23 20.99 19.69
CA VAL A 16 3.56 19.95 18.90
C VAL A 16 3.74 18.59 19.56
N ALA A 17 4.93 18.29 20.09
CA ALA A 17 5.17 17.07 20.86
C ALA A 17 4.24 16.99 22.08
N LYS A 18 4.06 18.09 22.82
CA LYS A 18 3.11 18.15 23.95
C LYS A 18 1.64 17.97 23.52
N ALA A 19 1.29 18.34 22.30
CA ALA A 19 -0.05 18.19 21.74
C ALA A 19 -0.36 16.77 21.20
N GLY A 20 0.57 15.81 21.34
CA GLY A 20 0.41 14.44 20.83
C GLY A 20 1.19 14.14 19.54
N GLY A 21 1.97 15.12 19.05
CA GLY A 21 2.91 14.93 17.96
C GLY A 21 2.29 14.85 16.57
N LEU A 22 3.01 14.25 15.62
CA LEU A 22 2.55 14.14 14.24
C LEU A 22 1.47 13.06 14.11
N HIS A 23 0.30 13.45 13.61
CA HIS A 23 -0.73 12.52 13.18
C HIS A 23 -0.65 12.30 11.66
N VAL A 24 -0.52 11.05 11.24
CA VAL A 24 -0.47 10.67 9.82
C VAL A 24 -1.81 10.08 9.41
N LEU A 25 -2.49 10.77 8.49
CA LEU A 25 -3.75 10.29 7.93
C LEU A 25 -3.51 9.72 6.53
N ALA A 26 -3.74 8.42 6.38
CA ALA A 26 -3.73 7.76 5.07
C ALA A 26 -5.15 7.71 4.52
N THR A 27 -5.36 8.31 3.34
CA THR A 27 -6.67 8.39 2.69
C THR A 27 -7.02 7.16 1.85
N GLU A 28 -6.01 6.35 1.55
CA GLU A 28 -6.11 5.14 0.75
C GLU A 28 -5.06 4.12 1.21
N ARG A 29 -5.20 2.89 0.73
CA ARG A 29 -4.24 1.81 0.96
C ARG A 29 -3.45 1.53 -0.31
N HIS A 30 -2.13 1.52 -0.19
CA HIS A 30 -1.28 1.19 -1.31
C HIS A 30 -1.28 -0.31 -1.58
N GLU A 31 -0.99 -0.70 -2.82
CA GLU A 31 -0.87 -2.10 -3.23
C GLU A 31 0.21 -2.85 -2.47
N ALA A 32 1.30 -2.16 -2.12
CA ALA A 32 2.38 -2.70 -1.31
C ALA A 32 2.30 -2.17 0.12
N GLY A 33 2.15 -3.08 1.09
CA GLY A 33 2.08 -2.73 2.52
C GLY A 33 3.37 -2.07 3.05
N ARG A 34 4.49 -2.21 2.32
CA ARG A 34 5.72 -1.47 2.60
C ARG A 34 5.53 0.04 2.45
N ILE A 35 4.77 0.52 1.47
CA ILE A 35 4.57 1.95 1.22
C ILE A 35 3.73 2.55 2.35
N ASP A 36 2.67 1.86 2.76
CA ASP A 36 1.87 2.24 3.93
C ASP A 36 2.74 2.37 5.19
N ARG A 37 3.61 1.38 5.47
CA ARG A 37 4.54 1.45 6.61
C ARG A 37 5.52 2.61 6.51
N GLN A 38 5.97 2.98 5.31
CA GLN A 38 6.82 4.15 5.11
C GLN A 38 6.07 5.45 5.42
N LEU A 39 4.78 5.53 5.13
CA LEU A 39 3.94 6.67 5.48
C LEU A 39 3.74 6.75 6.99
N TYR A 40 3.37 5.65 7.64
CA TYR A 40 3.17 5.61 9.10
C TYR A 40 4.44 5.94 9.87
N GLY A 41 5.58 5.44 9.40
CA GLY A 41 6.89 5.70 10.00
C GLY A 41 7.39 7.13 9.84
N ARG A 42 6.62 8.04 9.20
CA ARG A 42 6.89 9.49 9.26
C ARG A 42 6.52 10.09 10.61
N SER A 43 5.63 9.45 11.36
CA SER A 43 5.32 9.79 12.76
C SER A 43 6.16 8.97 13.73
N GLY A 44 6.23 9.41 14.99
CA GLY A 44 6.83 8.60 16.07
C GLY A 44 8.36 8.45 15.99
N ARG A 45 9.05 9.40 15.36
CA ARG A 45 10.50 9.30 15.12
C ARG A 45 11.28 9.50 16.42
N GLN A 46 12.33 8.71 16.65
CA GLN A 46 13.19 8.81 17.85
C GLN A 46 12.44 8.79 19.21
N GLY A 47 11.26 8.14 19.25
CA GLY A 47 10.44 8.10 20.47
C GLY A 47 9.51 9.30 20.64
N ASP A 48 9.43 10.20 19.65
CA ASP A 48 8.43 11.26 19.62
C ASP A 48 7.00 10.68 19.70
N PRO A 49 6.05 11.40 20.32
CA PRO A 49 4.66 11.02 20.24
C PRO A 49 4.18 11.13 18.79
N GLY A 50 3.31 10.22 18.38
CA GLY A 50 2.76 10.19 17.04
C GLY A 50 1.66 9.16 16.93
N SER A 51 0.80 9.37 15.95
CA SER A 51 -0.30 8.47 15.67
C SER A 51 -0.54 8.38 14.17
N PHE A 52 -1.22 7.34 13.75
CA PHE A 52 -1.65 7.20 12.37
C PHE A 52 -3.06 6.65 12.32
N GLU A 53 -3.80 7.08 11.31
CA GLU A 53 -5.12 6.55 10.98
C GLU A 53 -5.17 6.24 9.49
N THR A 54 -6.00 5.27 9.11
CA THR A 54 -6.19 4.95 7.70
C THR A 54 -7.67 4.84 7.41
N LEU A 55 -8.12 5.68 6.50
CA LEU A 55 -9.45 5.68 5.94
C LEU A 55 -9.40 4.88 4.64
N VAL A 56 -10.35 3.97 4.45
CA VAL A 56 -10.41 3.09 3.28
C VAL A 56 -11.86 2.98 2.83
N SER A 57 -12.08 3.06 1.52
CA SER A 57 -13.37 2.77 0.91
C SER A 57 -13.36 1.39 0.25
N LEU A 58 -14.53 0.79 0.12
CA LEU A 58 -14.71 -0.43 -0.68
C LEU A 58 -14.59 -0.18 -2.18
N GLU A 59 -14.69 1.08 -2.58
CA GLU A 59 -14.58 1.53 -3.97
C GLU A 59 -13.13 1.86 -4.37
N ASP A 60 -12.18 1.80 -3.44
CA ASP A 60 -10.77 2.09 -3.72
C ASP A 60 -10.18 1.08 -4.70
N ASP A 61 -9.23 1.53 -5.53
CA ASP A 61 -8.61 0.73 -6.61
C ASP A 61 -8.04 -0.60 -6.13
N LEU A 62 -7.44 -0.62 -4.93
CA LEU A 62 -6.93 -1.84 -4.30
C LEU A 62 -8.03 -2.89 -4.07
N MET A 63 -9.20 -2.43 -3.62
CA MET A 63 -10.35 -3.28 -3.35
C MET A 63 -11.01 -3.76 -4.64
N VAL A 64 -11.06 -2.90 -5.66
CA VAL A 64 -11.61 -3.23 -6.98
C VAL A 64 -10.74 -4.28 -7.68
N THR A 65 -9.41 -4.13 -7.61
CA THR A 65 -8.43 -5.00 -8.28
C THR A 65 -8.33 -6.37 -7.61
N SER A 66 -8.57 -6.46 -6.30
CA SER A 66 -8.73 -7.74 -5.61
C SER A 66 -10.01 -8.43 -6.10
N ARG A 67 -9.88 -9.30 -7.11
CA ARG A 67 -10.94 -10.07 -7.82
C ARG A 67 -11.86 -10.95 -6.94
N ARG A 68 -11.93 -10.74 -5.63
CA ARG A 68 -12.79 -11.50 -4.73
C ARG A 68 -14.17 -10.82 -4.68
N LEU A 69 -14.96 -11.04 -5.74
CA LEU A 69 -16.36 -10.61 -5.82
C LEU A 69 -17.12 -10.88 -4.51
N LEU A 70 -16.94 -12.07 -3.93
CA LEU A 70 -17.53 -12.48 -2.65
C LEU A 70 -17.31 -11.48 -1.50
N TRP A 71 -16.13 -10.88 -1.41
CA TRP A 71 -15.83 -9.89 -0.36
C TRP A 71 -16.43 -8.52 -0.65
N ARG A 72 -16.48 -8.11 -1.92
CA ARG A 72 -17.22 -6.92 -2.33
C ARG A 72 -18.70 -7.04 -1.96
N TRP A 73 -19.33 -8.17 -2.27
CA TRP A 73 -20.74 -8.42 -1.91
C TRP A 73 -20.98 -8.38 -0.39
N MET A 74 -20.12 -9.04 0.40
CA MET A 74 -20.24 -9.03 1.86
C MET A 74 -20.00 -7.65 2.48
N ALA A 75 -19.03 -6.92 1.96
CA ALA A 75 -18.67 -5.61 2.46
C ALA A 75 -19.72 -4.56 2.07
N ASP A 76 -20.21 -4.60 0.82
CA ASP A 76 -21.31 -3.76 0.34
C ASP A 76 -22.60 -4.03 1.13
N ALA A 77 -22.92 -5.29 1.43
CA ALA A 77 -24.06 -5.63 2.30
C ALA A 77 -23.92 -5.07 3.74
N CYS A 78 -22.71 -4.98 4.28
CA CYS A 78 -22.46 -4.37 5.59
C CYS A 78 -22.53 -2.83 5.53
N VAL A 79 -22.01 -2.21 4.47
CA VAL A 79 -22.05 -0.76 4.28
C VAL A 79 -23.47 -0.26 4.00
N ARG A 80 -24.27 -1.00 3.23
CA ARG A 80 -25.71 -0.73 3.03
C ARG A 80 -26.53 -0.78 4.31
N ARG A 81 -26.04 -1.49 5.34
CA ARG A 81 -26.63 -1.47 6.70
C ARG A 81 -26.22 -0.25 7.53
N GLY A 82 -25.50 0.71 6.94
CA GLY A 82 -25.10 1.97 7.57
C GLY A 82 -24.09 1.82 8.71
N LYS A 83 -23.50 0.62 8.87
CA LYS A 83 -22.51 0.37 9.92
C LYS A 83 -21.12 0.43 9.32
N PRO A 84 -20.27 1.40 9.71
CA PRO A 84 -18.89 1.39 9.27
C PRO A 84 -18.23 0.10 9.78
N LEU A 85 -17.54 -0.61 8.88
CA LEU A 85 -16.80 -1.83 9.20
C LEU A 85 -15.57 -1.46 10.04
N HIS A 86 -15.78 -1.15 11.31
CA HIS A 86 -14.70 -0.90 12.25
C HIS A 86 -14.20 -2.22 12.85
N GLY A 87 -12.89 -2.36 12.95
CA GLY A 87 -12.24 -3.42 13.72
C GLY A 87 -11.40 -4.41 12.89
N LYS A 88 -11.04 -5.52 13.54
CA LYS A 88 -10.04 -6.49 13.05
C LYS A 88 -10.43 -7.13 11.72
N PHE A 89 -11.72 -7.25 11.42
CA PHE A 89 -12.21 -7.87 10.19
C PHE A 89 -11.96 -7.02 8.95
N ALA A 90 -12.21 -5.71 9.01
CA ALA A 90 -11.92 -4.80 7.90
C ALA A 90 -10.41 -4.76 7.60
N GLY A 91 -9.58 -4.65 8.64
CA GLY A 91 -8.13 -4.71 8.50
C GLY A 91 -7.65 -6.03 7.87
N PHE A 92 -8.29 -7.15 8.19
CA PHE A 92 -8.00 -8.43 7.56
C PHE A 92 -8.35 -8.45 6.07
N LEU A 93 -9.52 -7.93 5.68
CA LEU A 93 -9.93 -7.84 4.28
C LEU A 93 -8.96 -6.99 3.45
N VAL A 94 -8.62 -5.79 3.95
CA VAL A 94 -7.63 -4.91 3.34
C VAL A 94 -6.29 -5.64 3.16
N ARG A 95 -5.81 -6.31 4.22
CA ARG A 95 -4.55 -7.05 4.18
C ARG A 95 -4.56 -8.16 3.12
N GLN A 96 -5.68 -8.88 2.98
CA GLN A 96 -5.82 -9.91 1.94
C GLN A 96 -5.80 -9.32 0.53
N ALA A 97 -6.43 -8.16 0.33
CA ALA A 97 -6.35 -7.44 -0.94
C ALA A 97 -4.90 -7.03 -1.27
N GLN A 98 -4.17 -6.48 -0.30
CA GLN A 98 -2.74 -6.13 -0.46
C GLN A 98 -1.87 -7.34 -0.80
N LEU A 99 -2.01 -8.46 -0.08
CA LEU A 99 -1.24 -9.67 -0.37
C LEU A 99 -1.49 -10.19 -1.78
N SER A 100 -2.73 -10.11 -2.26
CA SER A 100 -3.08 -10.48 -3.64
C SER A 100 -2.42 -9.55 -4.66
N ALA A 101 -2.42 -8.24 -4.42
CA ALA A 101 -1.77 -7.26 -5.30
C ALA A 101 -0.25 -7.44 -5.31
N GLU A 102 0.38 -7.64 -4.15
CA GLU A 102 1.81 -7.92 -4.03
C GLU A 102 2.20 -9.20 -4.79
N ALA A 103 1.40 -10.28 -4.69
CA ALA A 103 1.63 -11.53 -5.41
C ALA A 103 1.54 -11.36 -6.94
N LEU A 104 0.59 -10.55 -7.41
CA LEU A 104 0.47 -10.21 -8.83
C LEU A 104 1.70 -9.44 -9.32
N HIS A 105 2.14 -8.43 -8.57
CA HIS A 105 3.34 -7.64 -8.90
C HIS A 105 4.64 -8.44 -8.84
N VAL A 106 4.74 -9.45 -7.96
CA VAL A 106 5.87 -10.39 -7.97
C VAL A 106 5.86 -11.23 -9.24
N ARG A 107 4.69 -11.70 -9.69
CA ARG A 107 4.57 -12.50 -10.92
C ARG A 107 4.97 -11.68 -12.15
N ILE A 108 4.38 -10.49 -12.32
CA ILE A 108 4.69 -9.59 -13.45
C ILE A 108 6.19 -9.32 -13.54
N ARG A 109 6.84 -9.03 -12.40
CA ARG A 109 8.29 -8.80 -12.38
C ARG A 109 9.11 -10.04 -12.76
N LYS A 110 8.68 -11.24 -12.38
CA LYS A 110 9.35 -12.48 -12.79
C LYS A 110 9.20 -12.74 -14.28
N ASP A 111 8.00 -12.54 -14.82
CA ASP A 111 7.72 -12.74 -16.24
C ASP A 111 8.54 -11.75 -17.09
N LEU A 112 8.65 -10.48 -16.65
CA LEU A 112 9.53 -9.48 -17.28
C LEU A 112 11.00 -9.90 -17.29
N LEU A 113 11.54 -10.34 -16.14
CA LEU A 113 12.93 -10.81 -16.06
C LEU A 113 13.19 -12.01 -16.99
N GLN A 114 12.25 -12.96 -17.07
CA GLN A 114 12.38 -14.10 -17.97
C GLN A 114 12.37 -13.69 -19.45
N HIS A 115 11.58 -12.68 -19.82
CA HIS A 115 11.59 -12.13 -21.17
C HIS A 115 12.91 -11.41 -21.47
N GLU A 116 13.47 -10.67 -20.53
CA GLU A 116 14.80 -10.06 -20.66
C GLU A 116 15.89 -11.11 -20.87
N ASP A 117 15.92 -12.18 -20.07
CA ASP A 117 16.88 -13.29 -20.20
C ASP A 117 16.79 -13.98 -21.58
N GLN A 118 15.58 -14.16 -22.11
CA GLN A 118 15.35 -14.74 -23.44
C GLN A 118 15.83 -13.84 -24.57
N LEU A 119 15.59 -12.53 -24.46
CA LEU A 119 16.08 -11.54 -25.42
C LEU A 119 17.60 -11.47 -25.40
N GLU A 120 18.21 -11.45 -24.22
CA GLU A 120 19.68 -11.46 -24.07
C GLU A 120 20.28 -12.71 -24.72
N THR A 121 19.71 -13.88 -24.47
CA THR A 121 20.17 -15.15 -25.07
C THR A 121 20.05 -15.13 -26.60
N SER A 122 18.94 -14.59 -27.12
CA SER A 122 18.71 -14.49 -28.57
C SER A 122 19.66 -13.51 -29.25
N LEU A 123 19.93 -12.36 -28.62
CA LEU A 123 20.86 -11.34 -29.11
C LEU A 123 22.32 -11.77 -29.02
N ALA A 124 22.68 -12.53 -27.97
CA ALA A 124 24.01 -13.13 -27.86
C ALA A 124 24.29 -14.11 -29.01
N PHE A 125 23.27 -14.82 -29.48
CA PHE A 125 23.38 -15.73 -30.62
C PHE A 125 23.41 -15.01 -31.97
N SER A 126 22.71 -13.89 -32.13
CA SER A 126 22.68 -13.14 -33.41
C SER A 126 23.97 -12.36 -33.71
N GLY A 127 24.90 -12.26 -32.74
CA GLY A 127 26.04 -11.35 -32.82
C GLY A 127 25.58 -9.88 -32.72
N ARG A 128 26.49 -8.98 -32.31
CA ARG A 128 26.22 -7.54 -32.46
C ARG A 128 26.08 -7.29 -33.96
N LEU A 129 24.90 -6.84 -34.39
CA LEU A 129 24.75 -6.14 -35.66
C LEU A 129 25.66 -4.93 -35.57
N GLU A 130 26.80 -4.98 -36.25
CA GLU A 130 27.61 -3.79 -36.56
C GLU A 130 26.77 -2.75 -37.29
#